data_AF-A0AAU3SVP8-F1
#
_entry.id   AF-A0AAU3SVP8-F1
#
_cell.length_a   1.000
_cell.length_b   1.000
_cell.length_c   1.000
_cell.angle_alpha   90.00
_cell.angle_beta   90.00
_cell.angle_gamma   90.00
#
_symmetry.space_group_name_H-M   'P 1'
#
loop_
_entity.id
_entity.type
_entity.pdbx_description
1 polymer ?
#
loop_
_entity_poly.entity_id
_entity_poly.type
_entity_poly.pdbx_seq_one_letter_code
_entity_poly.pdbx_strand_id
1 'polypeptide(L)'
;MSTAATTGFCRVTVVAPDSRIDVALPEDIAVADVYPELLRLTGQTQPVGAPTGFHLVRRSGTVLDGARTLAAQQVLDGEVLSLRPFAESLPPAVFDDVSDAVASAVVRDRHRWSDDMLRGAGLAGAALLLVMLGFVLWYADPVRHDMHGLPGIIAGAVGVLLTAVAGVRARVYRDRLSAVALGLGALPHLLIAGSGIIAPAVGDGPGRLQFLLGCVCVLVASVALVALTPSGDAPFVAATFVAATGTLATFAAIATEASATHTAAACAPVAIGLVAFLPGLSARFARLPIGYAAPQSATDEYTDYAENPDRYETEPYGDQSGSDQHEAAGTPLDAEAIAAQARRGHEMLLGLVGGCAAVAVASAAVLGFSDNTWGRLLALATGLAMLLRARLFRYTSQVVCALAAGLAAIALLILGMALHPPVDLLEALVLEQDRSGLDLRTIWLTAAVAAGAALLAGIALVIPSKGLSPFWGRLLDLTEAAVLLSLVPLTLAVLDVYSRARALTS
;
A
#
# COMPACT_ATOMS: atom_id res chain seq x y z
N MET A 1 -57.75 -23.10 -32.67
CA MET A 1 -56.43 -23.39 -33.25
C MET A 1 -55.41 -22.60 -32.45
N SER A 2 -54.66 -23.25 -31.56
CA SER A 2 -53.57 -22.62 -30.80
C SER A 2 -52.32 -22.57 -31.68
N THR A 3 -51.89 -21.38 -32.06
CA THR A 3 -50.56 -21.15 -32.60
C THR A 3 -49.56 -21.20 -31.45
N ALA A 4 -48.67 -22.20 -31.48
CA ALA A 4 -47.48 -22.23 -30.63
C ALA A 4 -46.58 -21.05 -31.01
N ALA A 5 -46.50 -20.04 -30.16
CA ALA A 5 -45.50 -18.99 -30.26
C ALA A 5 -44.15 -19.58 -29.87
N THR A 6 -43.17 -19.51 -30.76
CA THR A 6 -41.75 -19.68 -30.43
C THR A 6 -41.39 -18.69 -29.33
N THR A 7 -41.08 -19.17 -28.13
CA THR A 7 -40.56 -18.33 -27.03
C THR A 7 -39.18 -17.82 -27.42
N GLY A 8 -39.09 -16.59 -27.93
CA GLY A 8 -37.81 -15.93 -28.14
C GLY A 8 -37.20 -15.54 -26.81
N PHE A 9 -35.91 -15.79 -26.64
CA PHE A 9 -35.14 -15.33 -25.49
C PHE A 9 -34.29 -14.15 -25.91
N CYS A 10 -34.26 -13.11 -25.07
CA CYS A 10 -33.36 -12.00 -25.21
C CYS A 10 -32.20 -12.13 -24.22
N ARG A 11 -30.96 -12.18 -24.73
CA ARG A 11 -29.74 -12.20 -23.92
C ARG A 11 -29.42 -10.78 -23.47
N VAL A 12 -29.49 -10.51 -22.18
CA VAL A 12 -29.16 -9.20 -21.60
C VAL A 12 -28.13 -9.33 -20.50
N THR A 13 -27.33 -8.29 -20.34
CA THR A 13 -26.47 -8.14 -19.16
C THR A 13 -27.24 -7.35 -18.11
N VAL A 14 -27.47 -7.92 -16.94
CA VAL A 14 -28.03 -7.21 -15.78
C VAL A 14 -26.91 -6.82 -14.82
N VAL A 15 -26.78 -5.53 -14.57
CA VAL A 15 -25.80 -4.93 -13.65
C VAL A 15 -26.52 -4.47 -12.38
N ALA A 16 -26.29 -5.17 -11.28
CA ALA A 16 -26.70 -4.78 -9.93
C ALA A 16 -25.52 -4.10 -9.20
N PRO A 17 -25.73 -3.49 -8.02
CA PRO A 17 -24.67 -2.77 -7.29
C PRO A 17 -23.39 -3.58 -7.09
N ASP A 18 -23.52 -4.85 -6.70
CA ASP A 18 -22.40 -5.71 -6.32
C ASP A 18 -22.22 -6.93 -7.25
N SER A 19 -23.03 -7.05 -8.31
CA SER A 19 -23.00 -8.22 -9.19
C SER A 19 -23.35 -7.86 -10.62
N ARG A 20 -22.76 -8.57 -11.57
CA ARG A 20 -23.13 -8.53 -12.98
C ARG A 20 -23.43 -9.95 -13.44
N ILE A 21 -24.59 -10.15 -14.06
CA ILE A 21 -24.99 -11.44 -14.61
C ILE A 21 -25.42 -11.29 -16.06
N ASP A 22 -25.08 -12.25 -16.89
CA ASP A 22 -25.58 -12.35 -18.27
C ASP A 22 -26.68 -13.42 -18.27
N VAL A 23 -27.90 -13.02 -18.64
CA VAL A 23 -29.09 -13.87 -18.54
C VAL A 23 -29.89 -13.82 -19.83
N ALA A 24 -30.45 -14.95 -20.21
CA ALA A 24 -31.41 -15.05 -21.29
C ALA A 24 -32.82 -14.94 -20.70
N LEU A 25 -33.51 -13.83 -20.96
CA LEU A 25 -34.85 -13.54 -20.45
C LEU A 25 -35.90 -13.79 -21.54
N PRO A 26 -37.07 -14.35 -21.22
CA PRO A 26 -38.18 -14.48 -22.18
C PRO A 26 -38.60 -13.11 -22.71
N GLU A 27 -38.71 -12.95 -24.03
CA GLU A 27 -39.02 -11.66 -24.65
C GLU A 27 -40.51 -11.28 -24.60
N ASP A 28 -41.37 -12.27 -24.37
CA ASP A 28 -42.83 -12.25 -24.44
C ASP A 28 -43.53 -12.18 -23.07
N ILE A 29 -42.77 -12.24 -21.98
CA ILE A 29 -43.28 -12.12 -20.61
C ILE A 29 -43.06 -10.68 -20.09
N ALA A 30 -43.97 -10.20 -19.23
CA ALA A 30 -43.82 -8.90 -18.61
C ALA A 30 -42.57 -8.85 -17.71
N VAL A 31 -41.87 -7.71 -17.74
CA VAL A 31 -40.65 -7.53 -16.93
C VAL A 31 -40.93 -7.75 -15.43
N ALA A 32 -42.14 -7.44 -14.96
CA ALA A 32 -42.59 -7.68 -13.60
C ALA A 32 -42.40 -9.13 -13.12
N ASP A 33 -42.71 -10.10 -13.99
CA ASP A 33 -42.70 -11.53 -13.65
C ASP A 33 -41.28 -12.11 -13.63
N VAL A 34 -40.32 -11.40 -14.23
CA VAL A 34 -38.92 -11.80 -14.33
C VAL A 34 -38.08 -11.27 -13.15
N TYR A 35 -38.55 -10.21 -12.46
CA TYR A 35 -37.84 -9.62 -11.32
C TYR A 35 -37.50 -10.60 -10.19
N PRO A 36 -38.41 -11.48 -9.72
CA PRO A 36 -38.08 -12.39 -8.62
C PRO A 36 -36.88 -13.29 -8.94
N GLU A 37 -36.80 -13.74 -10.20
CA GLU A 37 -35.70 -14.57 -10.68
C GLU A 37 -34.41 -13.76 -10.80
N LEU A 38 -34.47 -12.54 -11.34
CA LEU A 38 -33.32 -11.63 -11.40
C LEU A 38 -32.78 -11.29 -10.01
N LEU A 39 -33.64 -11.05 -9.04
CA LEU A 39 -33.25 -10.77 -7.66
C LEU A 39 -32.60 -11.99 -7.02
N ARG A 40 -33.13 -13.20 -7.28
CA ARG A 40 -32.52 -14.44 -6.82
C ARG A 40 -31.13 -14.66 -7.42
N LEU A 41 -30.97 -14.44 -8.72
CA LEU A 41 -29.70 -14.62 -9.45
C LEU A 41 -28.65 -13.56 -9.09
N THR A 42 -29.07 -12.31 -8.84
CA THR A 42 -28.19 -11.21 -8.43
C THR A 42 -27.95 -11.16 -6.91
N GLY A 43 -28.65 -11.99 -6.14
CA GLY A 43 -28.58 -12.01 -4.67
C GLY A 43 -29.03 -10.70 -4.01
N GLN A 44 -29.77 -9.86 -4.73
CA GLN A 44 -30.13 -8.53 -4.25
C GLN A 44 -31.30 -8.61 -3.28
N THR A 45 -31.08 -8.11 -2.07
CA THR A 45 -32.08 -8.01 -1.02
C THR A 45 -32.42 -6.56 -0.74
N GLN A 46 -33.69 -6.30 -0.45
CA GLN A 46 -34.14 -4.96 -0.09
C GLN A 46 -33.67 -4.58 1.32
N PRO A 47 -33.06 -3.39 1.51
CA PRO A 47 -32.76 -2.89 2.85
C PRO A 47 -34.03 -2.71 3.68
N VAL A 48 -33.96 -3.05 4.97
CA VAL A 48 -35.10 -2.88 5.90
C VAL A 48 -35.48 -1.41 5.99
N GLY A 49 -36.73 -1.08 5.65
CA GLY A 49 -37.27 0.29 5.67
C GLY A 49 -37.16 1.08 4.36
N ALA A 50 -36.58 0.51 3.30
CA ALA A 50 -36.59 1.13 1.97
C ALA A 50 -37.93 0.85 1.23
N PRO A 51 -38.43 1.80 0.41
CA PRO A 51 -39.56 1.57 -0.49
C PRO A 51 -39.38 0.30 -1.31
N THR A 52 -40.42 -0.55 -1.36
CA THR A 52 -40.34 -1.87 -1.98
C THR A 52 -40.24 -1.83 -3.50
N GLY A 53 -39.41 -2.69 -4.08
CA GLY A 53 -39.30 -2.86 -5.53
C GLY A 53 -37.96 -2.48 -6.15
N PHE A 54 -37.72 -3.01 -7.35
CA PHE A 54 -36.55 -2.76 -8.17
C PHE A 54 -36.99 -2.38 -9.58
N HIS A 55 -36.15 -1.62 -10.27
CA HIS A 55 -36.35 -1.23 -11.66
C HIS A 55 -35.15 -1.63 -12.52
N LEU A 56 -35.42 -2.15 -13.71
CA LEU A 56 -34.43 -2.23 -14.78
C LEU A 56 -34.37 -0.89 -15.51
N VAL A 57 -33.18 -0.34 -15.61
CA VAL A 57 -32.91 0.95 -16.27
C VAL A 57 -31.94 0.72 -17.41
N ARG A 58 -32.29 1.20 -18.60
CA ARG A 58 -31.38 1.18 -19.75
C ARG A 58 -30.17 2.07 -19.51
N ARG A 59 -29.10 1.85 -20.29
CA ARG A 59 -27.95 2.75 -20.33
C ARG A 59 -28.31 4.21 -20.70
N SER A 60 -29.41 4.41 -21.43
CA SER A 60 -29.96 5.73 -21.74
C SER A 60 -30.56 6.46 -20.53
N GLY A 61 -30.71 5.78 -19.39
CA GLY A 61 -31.44 6.29 -18.22
C GLY A 61 -32.95 6.04 -18.27
N THR A 62 -33.47 5.41 -19.34
CA THR A 62 -34.89 5.06 -19.44
C THR A 62 -35.23 3.89 -18.52
N VAL A 63 -36.19 4.09 -17.62
CA VAL A 63 -36.72 3.04 -16.75
C VAL A 63 -37.67 2.15 -17.57
N LEU A 64 -37.46 0.83 -17.53
CA LEU A 64 -38.36 -0.13 -18.15
C LEU A 64 -39.67 -0.22 -17.36
N ASP A 65 -40.77 -0.25 -18.08
CA ASP A 65 -42.11 -0.45 -17.56
C ASP A 65 -42.28 -1.94 -17.19
N GLY A 66 -42.55 -2.20 -15.91
CA GLY A 66 -42.74 -3.56 -15.39
C GLY A 66 -43.94 -4.28 -16.02
N ALA A 67 -44.95 -3.55 -16.49
CA ALA A 67 -46.16 -4.13 -17.07
C ALA A 67 -45.99 -4.58 -18.53
N ARG A 68 -44.87 -4.24 -19.17
CA ARG A 68 -44.61 -4.54 -20.59
C ARG A 68 -43.53 -5.59 -20.75
N THR A 69 -43.56 -6.29 -21.88
CA THR A 69 -42.53 -7.29 -22.23
C THR A 69 -41.25 -6.65 -22.73
N LEU A 70 -40.14 -7.40 -22.78
CA LEU A 70 -38.88 -6.92 -23.32
C LEU A 70 -38.99 -6.60 -24.83
N ALA A 71 -39.70 -7.44 -25.59
CA ALA A 71 -39.95 -7.21 -27.01
C ALA A 71 -40.79 -5.94 -27.25
N ALA A 72 -41.83 -5.71 -26.44
CA ALA A 72 -42.69 -4.52 -26.55
C ALA A 72 -41.93 -3.22 -26.23
N GLN A 73 -40.85 -3.31 -25.46
CA GLN A 73 -39.96 -2.19 -25.11
C GLN A 73 -38.71 -2.13 -26.00
N GLN A 74 -38.64 -2.99 -27.02
CA GLN A 74 -37.55 -3.10 -28.00
C GLN A 74 -36.17 -3.31 -27.34
N VAL A 75 -36.10 -4.13 -26.29
CA VAL A 75 -34.81 -4.51 -25.68
C VAL A 75 -34.10 -5.45 -26.64
N LEU A 76 -32.84 -5.11 -26.95
CA LEU A 76 -32.04 -5.84 -27.92
C LEU A 76 -31.12 -6.85 -27.22
N ASP A 77 -30.77 -7.90 -27.95
CA ASP A 77 -29.73 -8.84 -27.53
C ASP A 77 -28.39 -8.12 -27.30
N GLY A 78 -27.78 -8.40 -26.16
CA GLY A 78 -26.55 -7.78 -25.68
C GLY A 78 -26.75 -6.44 -24.97
N GLU A 79 -27.99 -5.97 -24.79
CA GLU A 79 -28.24 -4.71 -24.08
C GLU A 79 -27.91 -4.84 -22.58
N VAL A 80 -27.32 -3.77 -22.01
CA VAL A 80 -26.95 -3.71 -20.59
C VAL A 80 -28.02 -2.95 -19.82
N LEU A 81 -28.64 -3.65 -18.87
CA LEU A 81 -29.69 -3.12 -17.99
C LEU A 81 -29.16 -2.98 -16.57
N SER A 82 -29.35 -1.82 -15.96
CA SER A 82 -29.00 -1.56 -14.55
C SER A 82 -30.19 -1.91 -13.66
N LEU A 83 -30.01 -2.82 -12.72
CA LEU A 83 -30.99 -3.14 -11.69
C LEU A 83 -30.80 -2.20 -10.51
N ARG A 84 -31.75 -1.29 -10.28
CA ARG A 84 -31.69 -0.28 -9.21
C ARG A 84 -32.84 -0.42 -8.22
N PRO A 85 -32.62 -0.18 -6.92
CA PRO A 85 -33.69 -0.06 -5.94
C PRO A 85 -34.66 1.06 -6.33
N PHE A 86 -35.96 0.86 -6.13
CA PHE A 86 -36.98 1.88 -6.43
C PHE A 86 -36.70 3.22 -5.73
N ALA A 87 -36.19 3.18 -4.50
CA ALA A 87 -35.81 4.36 -3.73
C ALA A 87 -34.82 5.28 -4.46
N GLU A 88 -33.94 4.73 -5.30
CA GLU A 88 -32.94 5.50 -6.07
C GLU A 88 -33.50 6.06 -7.38
N SER A 89 -34.69 5.63 -7.79
CA SER A 89 -35.39 6.09 -8.99
C SER A 89 -36.44 7.17 -8.71
N LEU A 90 -36.65 7.51 -7.44
CA LEU A 90 -37.54 8.60 -7.05
C LEU A 90 -36.98 9.94 -7.54
N PRO A 91 -37.83 10.85 -8.07
CA PRO A 91 -37.41 12.20 -8.38
C PRO A 91 -36.86 12.88 -7.10
N PRO A 92 -35.89 13.80 -7.25
CA PRO A 92 -35.30 14.47 -6.10
C PRO A 92 -36.38 15.16 -5.27
N ALA A 93 -36.25 15.09 -3.95
CA ALA A 93 -37.18 15.74 -3.03
C ALA A 93 -37.26 17.24 -3.36
N VAL A 94 -38.48 17.70 -3.64
CA VAL A 94 -38.79 19.12 -3.80
C VAL A 94 -39.06 19.65 -2.40
N PHE A 95 -38.21 20.56 -1.94
CA PHE A 95 -38.36 21.20 -0.64
C PHE A 95 -39.18 22.48 -0.81
N ASP A 96 -40.20 22.66 0.02
CA ASP A 96 -41.06 23.85 -0.01
C ASP A 96 -40.41 25.06 0.68
N ASP A 97 -39.41 24.84 1.55
CA ASP A 97 -38.67 25.87 2.27
C ASP A 97 -37.17 25.83 1.92
N VAL A 98 -36.63 27.00 1.56
CA VAL A 98 -35.20 27.21 1.32
C VAL A 98 -34.38 26.85 2.56
N SER A 99 -34.91 27.09 3.75
CA SER A 99 -34.25 26.76 5.02
C SER A 99 -34.06 25.25 5.18
N ASP A 100 -35.06 24.46 4.80
CA ASP A 100 -35.02 23.00 4.87
C ASP A 100 -34.17 22.41 3.74
N ALA A 101 -34.21 23.01 2.55
CA ALA A 101 -33.30 22.68 1.45
C ALA A 101 -31.83 22.92 1.83
N VAL A 102 -31.52 24.03 2.51
CA VAL A 102 -30.16 24.34 2.99
C VAL A 102 -29.78 23.43 4.15
N ALA A 103 -30.68 23.18 5.11
CA ALA A 103 -30.41 22.29 6.24
C ALA A 103 -30.12 20.86 5.78
N SER A 104 -30.93 20.31 4.88
CA SER A 104 -30.74 18.98 4.30
C SER A 104 -29.47 18.88 3.44
N ALA A 105 -29.16 19.93 2.65
CA ALA A 105 -27.91 20.00 1.90
C ALA A 105 -26.67 20.02 2.82
N VAL A 106 -26.70 20.83 3.90
CA VAL A 106 -25.57 20.94 4.85
C VAL A 106 -25.37 19.65 5.66
N VAL A 107 -26.45 18.98 6.05
CA VAL A 107 -26.37 17.69 6.76
C VAL A 107 -25.82 16.58 5.86
N ARG A 108 -26.13 16.62 4.55
CA ARG A 108 -25.62 15.64 3.59
C ARG A 108 -24.14 15.84 3.26
N ASP A 109 -23.66 17.10 3.22
CA ASP A 109 -22.27 17.41 2.85
C ASP A 109 -21.29 17.44 4.04
N ARG A 110 -21.77 17.61 5.29
CA ARG A 110 -20.89 17.71 6.47
C ARG A 110 -21.08 16.57 7.46
N HIS A 111 -20.06 15.71 7.54
CA HIS A 111 -19.91 14.72 8.59
C HIS A 111 -19.85 15.43 9.95
N ARG A 112 -20.81 15.13 10.84
CA ARG A 112 -20.80 15.61 12.23
C ARG A 112 -19.69 14.87 12.99
N TRP A 113 -19.12 15.53 14.00
CA TRP A 113 -18.16 14.88 14.90
C TRP A 113 -18.79 13.63 15.50
N SER A 114 -18.14 12.49 15.29
CA SER A 114 -18.60 11.17 15.74
C SER A 114 -17.66 10.60 16.79
N ASP A 115 -18.15 9.59 17.53
CA ASP A 115 -17.32 8.85 18.49
C ASP A 115 -16.12 8.17 17.83
N ASP A 116 -16.25 7.76 16.56
CA ASP A 116 -15.14 7.21 15.78
C ASP A 116 -14.05 8.25 15.48
N MET A 117 -14.44 9.50 15.19
CA MET A 117 -13.49 10.61 15.03
C MET A 117 -12.80 10.94 16.35
N LEU A 118 -13.54 10.97 17.47
CA LEU A 118 -12.98 11.17 18.81
C LEU A 118 -11.97 10.07 19.15
N ARG A 119 -12.32 8.81 18.87
CA ARG A 119 -11.45 7.66 19.08
C ARG A 119 -10.19 7.74 18.22
N GLY A 120 -10.32 8.06 16.93
CA GLY A 120 -9.20 8.24 16.02
C GLY A 120 -8.26 9.36 16.48
N ALA A 121 -8.82 10.52 16.84
CA ALA A 121 -8.07 11.66 17.35
C ALA A 121 -7.36 11.33 18.69
N GLY A 122 -8.06 10.65 19.60
CA GLY A 122 -7.48 10.22 20.88
C GLY A 122 -6.31 9.25 20.70
N LEU A 123 -6.42 8.27 19.79
CA LEU A 123 -5.33 7.35 19.49
C LEU A 123 -4.16 8.04 18.78
N ALA A 124 -4.42 8.97 17.86
CA ALA A 124 -3.39 9.77 17.24
C ALA A 124 -2.65 10.65 18.26
N GLY A 125 -3.39 11.29 19.18
CA GLY A 125 -2.82 12.07 20.28
C GLY A 125 -1.99 11.21 21.23
N ALA A 126 -2.46 10.01 21.58
CA ALA A 126 -1.71 9.06 22.40
C ALA A 126 -0.40 8.62 21.70
N ALA A 127 -0.46 8.28 20.41
CA ALA A 127 0.72 7.92 19.63
C ALA A 127 1.74 9.06 19.57
N LEU A 128 1.27 10.30 19.39
CA LEU A 128 2.12 11.49 19.42
C LEU A 128 2.80 11.67 20.79
N LEU A 129 2.04 11.58 21.89
CA LEU A 129 2.59 11.72 23.24
C LEU A 129 3.59 10.60 23.57
N LEU A 130 3.36 9.38 23.08
CA LEU A 130 4.32 8.29 23.21
C LEU A 130 5.63 8.59 22.45
N VAL A 131 5.54 9.12 21.22
CA VAL A 131 6.74 9.55 20.49
C VAL A 131 7.48 10.65 21.26
N MET A 132 6.75 11.64 21.81
CA MET A 132 7.34 12.71 22.63
C MET A 132 7.97 12.17 23.92
N LEU A 133 7.39 11.15 24.55
CA LEU A 133 7.99 10.46 25.70
C LEU A 133 9.34 9.84 25.33
N GLY A 134 9.46 9.24 24.14
CA GLY A 134 10.73 8.77 23.62
C GLY A 134 11.78 9.88 23.53
N PHE A 135 11.42 11.06 23.02
CA PHE A 135 12.30 12.23 23.01
C PHE A 135 12.70 12.69 24.41
N VAL A 136 11.75 12.75 25.35
CA VAL A 136 12.03 13.10 26.75
C VAL A 136 13.05 12.15 27.37
N LEU A 137 12.91 10.84 27.13
CA LEU A 137 13.84 9.84 27.64
C LEU A 137 15.21 9.91 26.94
N TRP A 138 15.24 10.09 25.62
CA TRP A 138 16.48 10.21 24.86
C TRP A 138 17.32 11.42 25.26
N TYR A 139 16.67 12.55 25.53
CA TYR A 139 17.31 13.81 25.94
C TYR A 139 17.44 13.96 27.47
N ALA A 140 17.15 12.90 28.25
CA ALA A 140 17.37 12.91 29.70
C ALA A 140 18.87 13.10 30.05
N ASP A 141 19.75 12.54 29.23
CA ASP A 141 21.15 12.98 29.10
C ASP A 141 21.28 13.73 27.77
N PRO A 142 21.23 15.08 27.76
CA PRO A 142 21.18 15.85 26.53
C PRO A 142 22.52 15.89 25.78
N VAL A 143 23.63 15.48 26.43
CA VAL A 143 24.97 15.57 25.84
C VAL A 143 25.39 14.22 25.26
N ARG A 144 25.20 13.14 26.01
CA ARG A 144 25.72 11.81 25.64
C ARG A 144 24.64 10.86 25.18
N HIS A 145 23.38 11.15 25.50
CA HIS A 145 22.26 10.23 25.28
C HIS A 145 22.54 8.83 25.87
N ASP A 146 23.16 8.77 27.05
CA ASP A 146 23.45 7.49 27.71
C ASP A 146 22.15 6.85 28.22
N MET A 147 21.77 5.76 27.57
CA MET A 147 20.57 4.99 27.90
C MET A 147 20.86 3.85 28.88
N HIS A 148 22.12 3.63 29.29
CA HIS A 148 22.50 2.62 30.27
C HIS A 148 22.22 3.08 31.71
N GLY A 149 20.94 3.30 32.01
CA GLY A 149 20.51 3.78 33.30
C GLY A 149 18.99 3.90 33.40
N LEU A 150 18.53 4.80 34.27
CA LEU A 150 17.11 5.03 34.52
C LEU A 150 16.29 5.33 33.24
N PRO A 151 16.75 6.17 32.28
CA PRO A 151 15.99 6.44 31.06
C PRO A 151 15.73 5.18 30.21
N GLY A 152 16.74 4.32 30.04
CA GLY A 152 16.60 3.06 29.32
C GLY A 152 15.70 2.05 30.03
N ILE A 153 15.76 1.98 31.37
CA ILE A 153 14.88 1.13 32.18
C ILE A 153 13.41 1.58 32.03
N ILE A 154 13.13 2.88 32.12
CA ILE A 154 11.77 3.42 31.94
C ILE A 154 11.30 3.15 30.50
N ALA A 155 12.15 3.41 29.50
CA ALA A 155 11.82 3.12 28.10
C ALA A 155 11.49 1.63 27.91
N GLY A 156 12.26 0.74 28.53
CA GLY A 156 12.04 -0.71 28.46
C GLY A 156 10.72 -1.12 29.11
N ALA A 157 10.46 -0.62 30.32
CA ALA A 157 9.21 -0.90 31.04
C ALA A 157 7.98 -0.41 30.25
N VAL A 158 8.03 0.82 29.73
CA VAL A 158 6.96 1.39 28.89
C VAL A 158 6.79 0.59 27.60
N GLY A 159 7.88 0.27 26.89
CA GLY A 159 7.85 -0.49 25.65
C GLY A 159 7.28 -1.90 25.80
N VAL A 160 7.67 -2.61 26.86
CA VAL A 160 7.14 -3.95 27.18
C VAL A 160 5.65 -3.87 27.56
N LEU A 161 5.28 -2.91 28.41
CA LEU A 161 3.89 -2.70 28.81
C LEU A 161 2.99 -2.40 27.60
N LEU A 162 3.41 -1.48 26.73
CA LEU A 162 2.65 -1.11 25.54
C LEU A 162 2.51 -2.29 24.57
N THR A 163 3.55 -3.10 24.41
CA THR A 163 3.53 -4.30 23.57
C THR A 163 2.55 -5.35 24.14
N ALA A 164 2.55 -5.56 25.45
CA ALA A 164 1.61 -6.45 26.12
C ALA A 164 0.16 -5.95 25.96
N VAL A 165 -0.09 -4.66 26.21
CA VAL A 165 -1.43 -4.06 26.06
C VAL A 165 -1.89 -4.12 24.59
N ALA A 166 -1.00 -3.86 23.62
CA ALA A 166 -1.31 -3.98 22.20
C ALA A 166 -1.71 -5.41 21.83
N GLY A 167 -0.97 -6.42 22.31
CA GLY A 167 -1.30 -7.83 22.13
C GLY A 167 -2.67 -8.21 22.73
N VAL A 168 -2.97 -7.73 23.94
CA VAL A 168 -4.27 -7.93 24.59
C VAL A 168 -5.39 -7.26 23.81
N ARG A 169 -5.19 -6.01 23.34
CA ARG A 169 -6.18 -5.31 22.50
C ARG A 169 -6.43 -6.03 21.18
N ALA A 170 -5.39 -6.59 20.55
CA ALA A 170 -5.52 -7.36 19.31
C ALA A 170 -6.25 -8.70 19.51
N ARG A 171 -5.92 -9.44 20.58
CA ARG A 171 -6.45 -10.81 20.80
C ARG A 171 -7.77 -10.85 21.54
N VAL A 172 -7.89 -10.12 22.64
CA VAL A 172 -9.03 -10.21 23.56
C VAL A 172 -10.14 -9.26 23.12
N TYR A 173 -9.79 -7.99 22.91
CA TYR A 173 -10.76 -6.96 22.54
C TYR A 173 -11.04 -6.89 21.04
N ARG A 174 -10.22 -7.57 20.21
CA ARG A 174 -10.27 -7.51 18.74
C ARG A 174 -10.24 -6.07 18.21
N ASP A 175 -9.60 -5.17 18.94
CA ASP A 175 -9.46 -3.76 18.62
C ASP A 175 -8.14 -3.50 17.90
N ARG A 176 -8.22 -3.47 16.56
CA ARG A 176 -7.06 -3.31 15.69
C ARG A 176 -6.44 -1.92 15.79
N LEU A 177 -7.25 -0.86 15.81
CA LEU A 177 -6.74 0.51 15.78
C LEU A 177 -5.94 0.84 17.04
N SER A 178 -6.46 0.49 18.21
CA SER A 178 -5.73 0.69 19.46
C SER A 178 -4.51 -0.22 19.57
N ALA A 179 -4.59 -1.47 19.09
CA ALA A 179 -3.44 -2.37 19.08
C ALA A 179 -2.30 -1.83 18.21
N VAL A 180 -2.60 -1.33 17.01
CA VAL A 180 -1.61 -0.71 16.11
C VAL A 180 -1.03 0.55 16.73
N ALA A 181 -1.86 1.45 17.28
CA ALA A 181 -1.39 2.70 17.88
C ALA A 181 -0.43 2.45 19.07
N LEU A 182 -0.81 1.56 20.00
CA LEU A 182 0.02 1.23 21.16
C LEU A 182 1.24 0.39 20.76
N GLY A 183 1.09 -0.55 19.84
CA GLY A 183 2.17 -1.41 19.36
C GLY A 183 3.24 -0.61 18.61
N LEU A 184 2.85 0.30 17.71
CA LEU A 184 3.80 1.22 17.05
C LEU A 184 4.42 2.19 18.05
N GLY A 185 3.65 2.68 19.03
CA GLY A 185 4.17 3.50 20.12
C GLY A 185 5.21 2.78 20.98
N ALA A 186 5.14 1.45 21.12
CA ALA A 186 6.10 0.67 21.88
C ALA A 186 7.49 0.60 21.24
N LEU A 187 7.56 0.56 19.90
CA LEU A 187 8.81 0.25 19.18
C LEU A 187 9.94 1.26 19.40
N PRO A 188 9.71 2.60 19.34
CA PRO A 188 10.78 3.57 19.65
C PRO A 188 11.30 3.43 21.07
N HIS A 189 10.44 3.12 22.05
CA HIS A 189 10.85 2.94 23.44
C HIS A 189 11.71 1.69 23.62
N LEU A 190 11.40 0.61 22.89
CA LEU A 190 12.21 -0.60 22.89
C LEU A 190 13.55 -0.42 22.15
N LEU A 191 13.58 0.42 21.10
CA LEU A 191 14.83 0.83 20.46
C LEU A 191 15.73 1.57 21.45
N ILE A 192 15.18 2.55 22.17
CA ILE A 192 15.88 3.32 23.19
C ILE A 192 16.37 2.40 24.32
N ALA A 193 15.49 1.54 24.85
CA ALA A 193 15.83 0.59 25.91
C ALA A 193 16.93 -0.39 25.48
N GLY A 194 16.83 -0.93 24.26
CA GLY A 194 17.81 -1.85 23.70
C GLY A 194 19.19 -1.21 23.53
N SER A 195 19.23 0.08 23.19
CA SER A 195 20.48 0.83 23.12
C SER A 195 21.18 0.99 24.47
N GLY A 196 20.44 0.89 25.57
CA GLY A 196 20.95 0.95 26.94
C GLY A 196 21.32 -0.40 27.57
N ILE A 197 21.20 -1.54 26.87
CA ILE A 197 21.51 -2.87 27.45
C ILE A 197 23.00 -2.97 27.83
N ILE A 198 23.88 -2.43 27.00
CA ILE A 198 25.33 -2.40 27.21
C ILE A 198 25.77 -0.95 27.35
N ALA A 199 26.53 -0.66 28.40
CA ALA A 199 27.09 0.67 28.64
C ALA A 199 27.94 1.14 27.44
N PRO A 200 27.80 2.41 27.00
CA PRO A 200 28.74 2.99 26.05
C PRO A 200 30.14 3.10 26.66
N ALA A 201 31.15 3.28 25.80
CA ALA A 201 32.50 3.56 26.26
C ALA A 201 32.52 4.87 27.07
N VAL A 202 33.41 4.94 28.07
CA VAL A 202 33.52 6.13 28.93
C VAL A 202 33.86 7.33 28.07
N GLY A 203 32.97 8.32 27.99
CA GLY A 203 33.20 9.49 27.16
C GLY A 203 32.31 9.57 25.92
N ASP A 204 31.69 8.46 25.51
CA ASP A 204 30.94 8.35 24.25
C ASP A 204 29.42 8.20 24.47
N GLY A 205 28.67 8.44 23.40
CA GLY A 205 27.24 8.13 23.33
C GLY A 205 26.95 6.74 22.73
N PRO A 206 25.69 6.45 22.38
CA PRO A 206 25.31 5.16 21.80
C PRO A 206 25.99 4.95 20.43
N GLY A 207 26.79 3.89 20.33
CA GLY A 207 27.51 3.49 19.13
C GLY A 207 26.82 2.39 18.32
N ARG A 208 27.59 1.72 17.45
CA ARG A 208 27.09 0.67 16.54
C ARG A 208 26.47 -0.51 17.29
N LEU A 209 27.09 -0.95 18.39
CA LEU A 209 26.63 -2.09 19.17
C LEU A 209 25.30 -1.79 19.89
N GLN A 210 25.16 -0.58 20.45
CA GLN A 210 23.95 -0.11 21.10
C GLN A 210 22.80 -0.03 20.08
N PHE A 211 23.06 0.51 18.88
CA PHE A 211 22.07 0.54 17.81
C PHE A 211 21.65 -0.88 17.37
N LEU A 212 22.60 -1.81 17.22
CA LEU A 212 22.32 -3.21 16.91
C LEU A 212 21.37 -3.84 17.94
N LEU A 213 21.66 -3.68 19.23
CA LEU A 213 20.83 -4.21 20.32
C LEU A 213 19.44 -3.57 20.34
N GLY A 214 19.36 -2.26 20.09
CA GLY A 214 18.11 -1.55 19.85
C GLY A 214 17.29 -2.20 18.73
N CYS A 215 17.89 -2.43 17.57
CA CYS A 215 17.22 -3.10 16.44
C CYS A 215 16.74 -4.52 16.80
N VAL A 216 17.54 -5.29 17.55
CA VAL A 216 17.15 -6.62 18.01
C VAL A 216 15.94 -6.57 18.95
N CYS A 217 15.90 -5.63 19.89
CA CYS A 217 14.74 -5.45 20.77
C CYS A 217 13.47 -5.11 19.99
N VAL A 218 13.57 -4.21 19.02
CA VAL A 218 12.44 -3.88 18.11
C VAL A 218 12.01 -5.11 17.31
N LEU A 219 12.97 -5.88 16.77
CA LEU A 219 12.71 -7.08 15.99
C LEU A 219 11.94 -8.14 16.80
N VAL A 220 12.37 -8.40 18.03
CA VAL A 220 11.70 -9.37 18.91
C VAL A 220 10.28 -8.93 19.21
N ALA A 221 10.07 -7.66 19.55
CA ALA A 221 8.74 -7.14 19.86
C ALA A 221 7.83 -7.06 18.64
N SER A 222 8.34 -6.66 17.47
CA SER A 222 7.54 -6.60 16.25
C SER A 222 7.13 -7.99 15.79
N VAL A 223 8.01 -9.00 15.89
CA VAL A 223 7.66 -10.41 15.63
C VAL A 223 6.59 -10.91 16.60
N ALA A 224 6.71 -10.57 17.89
CA ALA A 224 5.68 -10.90 18.87
C ALA A 224 4.34 -10.24 18.52
N LEU A 225 4.33 -8.96 18.11
CA LEU A 225 3.12 -8.25 17.71
C LEU A 225 2.49 -8.84 16.44
N VAL A 226 3.28 -9.25 15.45
CA VAL A 226 2.79 -10.01 14.28
C VAL A 226 2.15 -11.33 14.73
N ALA A 227 2.81 -12.10 15.59
CA ALA A 227 2.27 -13.36 16.09
C ALA A 227 0.98 -13.17 16.91
N LEU A 228 0.87 -12.06 17.64
CA LEU A 228 -0.29 -11.72 18.46
C LEU A 228 -1.44 -11.09 17.65
N THR A 229 -1.23 -10.63 16.42
CA THR A 229 -2.25 -9.91 15.65
C THR A 229 -2.82 -10.78 14.52
N PRO A 230 -4.09 -11.23 14.60
CA PRO A 230 -4.65 -12.13 13.58
C PRO A 230 -4.88 -11.49 12.20
N SER A 231 -5.00 -10.17 12.14
CA SER A 231 -5.37 -9.39 10.94
C SER A 231 -4.99 -7.93 11.11
N GLY A 232 -4.59 -7.26 10.03
CA GLY A 232 -4.13 -5.86 10.08
C GLY A 232 -2.74 -5.70 10.69
N ASP A 233 -1.90 -6.72 10.56
CA ASP A 233 -0.54 -6.78 11.10
C ASP A 233 0.51 -6.06 10.23
N ALA A 234 0.10 -5.50 9.08
CA ALA A 234 0.97 -4.83 8.12
C ALA A 234 1.99 -3.84 8.76
N PRO A 235 1.63 -2.97 9.73
CA PRO A 235 2.61 -2.09 10.38
C PRO A 235 3.67 -2.84 11.19
N PHE A 236 3.31 -3.97 11.80
CA PHE A 236 4.23 -4.82 12.56
C PHE A 236 5.13 -5.65 11.64
N VAL A 237 4.61 -6.07 10.48
CA VAL A 237 5.42 -6.67 9.41
C VAL A 237 6.45 -5.66 8.89
N ALA A 238 6.04 -4.42 8.65
CA ALA A 238 6.95 -3.34 8.26
C ALA A 238 8.04 -3.11 9.31
N ALA A 239 7.65 -3.00 10.58
CA ALA A 239 8.58 -2.86 11.69
C ALA A 239 9.57 -4.04 11.79
N THR A 240 9.08 -5.26 11.62
CA THR A 240 9.90 -6.48 11.60
C THR A 240 10.91 -6.44 10.47
N PHE A 241 10.50 -6.06 9.27
CA PHE A 241 11.39 -5.94 8.12
C PHE A 241 12.47 -4.88 8.33
N VAL A 242 12.11 -3.70 8.84
CA VAL A 242 13.05 -2.60 9.13
C VAL A 242 14.03 -3.00 10.23
N ALA A 243 13.54 -3.58 11.32
CA ALA A 243 14.37 -4.00 12.44
C ALA A 243 15.31 -5.15 12.07
N ALA A 244 14.86 -6.10 11.25
CA ALA A 244 15.71 -7.15 10.68
C ALA A 244 16.78 -6.52 9.78
N THR A 245 16.39 -5.65 8.85
CA THR A 245 17.35 -4.98 7.95
C THR A 245 18.36 -4.15 8.74
N GLY A 246 17.94 -3.38 9.74
CA GLY A 246 18.81 -2.63 10.63
C GLY A 246 19.77 -3.55 11.39
N THR A 247 19.27 -4.66 11.95
CA THR A 247 20.10 -5.65 12.65
C THR A 247 21.18 -6.23 11.73
N LEU A 248 20.80 -6.72 10.54
CA LEU A 248 21.75 -7.28 9.59
C LEU A 248 22.75 -6.23 9.05
N ALA A 249 22.26 -5.03 8.74
CA ALA A 249 23.08 -3.94 8.21
C ALA A 249 24.11 -3.47 9.24
N THR A 250 23.71 -3.29 10.50
CA THR A 250 24.61 -2.89 11.58
C THR A 250 25.57 -4.00 11.94
N PHE A 251 25.14 -5.25 11.96
CA PHE A 251 26.04 -6.39 12.13
C PHE A 251 27.12 -6.43 11.04
N ALA A 252 26.74 -6.27 9.77
CA ALA A 252 27.68 -6.19 8.67
C ALA A 252 28.62 -4.97 8.79
N ALA A 253 28.10 -3.81 9.23
CA ALA A 253 28.88 -2.61 9.47
C ALA A 253 29.92 -2.77 10.60
N ILE A 254 29.61 -3.56 11.63
CA ILE A 254 30.57 -3.92 12.68
C ILE A 254 31.62 -4.88 12.12
N ALA A 255 31.19 -5.94 11.42
CA ALA A 255 32.09 -6.96 10.89
C ALA A 255 33.06 -6.45 9.81
N THR A 256 32.65 -5.45 9.04
CA THR A 256 33.47 -4.85 7.96
C THR A 256 34.06 -3.50 8.34
N GLU A 257 33.85 -3.05 9.58
CA GLU A 257 34.19 -1.71 10.07
C GLU A 257 33.62 -0.55 9.24
N ALA A 258 32.67 -0.81 8.34
CA ALA A 258 32.10 0.17 7.42
C ALA A 258 31.43 1.36 8.13
N SER A 259 31.60 2.56 7.58
CA SER A 259 30.95 3.78 8.05
C SER A 259 29.42 3.71 7.89
N ALA A 260 28.68 4.51 8.66
CA ALA A 260 27.22 4.58 8.53
C ALA A 260 26.79 4.96 7.10
N THR A 261 27.54 5.86 6.46
CA THR A 261 27.32 6.27 5.06
C THR A 261 27.48 5.10 4.10
N HIS A 262 28.51 4.26 4.26
CA HIS A 262 28.72 3.07 3.41
C HIS A 262 27.61 2.04 3.60
N THR A 263 27.19 1.81 4.84
CA THR A 263 26.07 0.90 5.15
C THR A 263 24.77 1.39 4.54
N ALA A 264 24.43 2.66 4.71
CA ALA A 264 23.24 3.27 4.13
C ALA A 264 23.26 3.24 2.59
N ALA A 265 24.44 3.45 1.99
CA ALA A 265 24.62 3.36 0.54
C ALA A 265 24.35 1.96 0.00
N ALA A 266 24.65 0.90 0.76
CA ALA A 266 24.30 -0.47 0.39
C ALA A 266 22.81 -0.77 0.61
N CYS A 267 22.21 -0.29 1.70
CA CYS A 267 20.82 -0.58 2.05
C CYS A 267 19.80 0.08 1.10
N ALA A 268 20.04 1.32 0.68
CA ALA A 268 19.12 2.07 -0.19
C ALA A 268 18.78 1.35 -1.53
N PRO A 269 19.75 0.97 -2.38
CA PRO A 269 19.47 0.27 -3.63
C PRO A 269 18.87 -1.12 -3.41
N VAL A 270 19.25 -1.83 -2.34
CA VAL A 270 18.68 -3.14 -1.99
C VAL A 270 17.20 -3.02 -1.65
N ALA A 271 16.82 -2.03 -0.84
CA ALA A 271 15.42 -1.78 -0.50
C ALA A 271 14.59 -1.45 -1.75
N ILE A 272 15.10 -0.57 -2.63
CA ILE A 272 14.44 -0.21 -3.89
C ILE A 272 14.35 -1.39 -4.86
N GLY A 273 15.41 -2.20 -4.95
CA GLY A 273 15.42 -3.42 -5.76
C GLY A 273 14.35 -4.39 -5.29
N LEU A 274 14.25 -4.60 -3.97
CA LEU A 274 13.30 -5.53 -3.38
C LEU A 274 11.83 -5.13 -3.66
N VAL A 275 11.52 -3.83 -3.69
CA VAL A 275 10.19 -3.28 -4.05
C VAL A 275 9.64 -3.88 -5.35
N ALA A 276 10.50 -4.11 -6.35
CA ALA A 276 10.11 -4.69 -7.64
C ALA A 276 9.59 -6.14 -7.51
N PHE A 277 10.09 -6.88 -6.54
CA PHE A 277 9.80 -8.31 -6.34
C PHE A 277 8.72 -8.57 -5.29
N LEU A 278 8.32 -7.54 -4.53
CA LEU A 278 7.36 -7.68 -3.43
C LEU A 278 6.00 -8.26 -3.84
N PRO A 279 5.37 -7.88 -4.98
CA PRO A 279 4.09 -8.47 -5.39
C PRO A 279 4.18 -9.99 -5.59
N GLY A 280 5.25 -10.46 -6.25
CA GLY A 280 5.49 -11.88 -6.48
C GLY A 280 5.82 -12.63 -5.19
N LEU A 281 6.65 -12.06 -4.32
CA LEU A 281 6.96 -12.65 -3.02
C LEU A 281 5.72 -12.75 -2.14
N SER A 282 4.89 -11.71 -2.10
CA SER A 282 3.66 -11.71 -1.30
C SER A 282 2.65 -12.75 -1.77
N ALA A 283 2.46 -12.89 -3.10
CA ALA A 283 1.59 -13.94 -3.65
C ALA A 283 2.04 -15.35 -3.25
N ARG A 284 3.36 -15.59 -3.20
CA ARG A 284 3.94 -16.87 -2.75
C ARG A 284 3.76 -17.10 -1.25
N PHE A 285 3.97 -16.07 -0.42
CA PHE A 285 3.72 -16.16 1.02
C PHE A 285 2.26 -16.37 1.37
N ALA A 286 1.37 -15.74 0.60
CA ALA A 286 -0.06 -15.93 0.71
C ALA A 286 -0.48 -17.32 0.23
N ARG A 287 0.34 -18.08 -0.52
CA ARG A 287 -0.01 -19.38 -1.15
C ARG A 287 -1.27 -19.29 -2.03
N LEU A 288 -1.43 -18.19 -2.75
CA LEU A 288 -2.59 -18.03 -3.64
C LEU A 288 -2.58 -19.15 -4.69
N PRO A 289 -3.72 -19.82 -4.93
CA PRO A 289 -3.81 -20.85 -5.95
C PRO A 289 -3.54 -20.20 -7.32
N ILE A 290 -2.45 -20.60 -7.95
CA ILE A 290 -2.14 -20.20 -9.32
C ILE A 290 -2.97 -21.14 -10.20
N GLY A 291 -4.11 -20.64 -10.69
CA GLY A 291 -4.90 -21.32 -11.71
C GLY A 291 -4.11 -21.35 -13.02
N TYR A 292 -3.20 -22.31 -13.15
CA TYR A 292 -2.60 -22.62 -14.44
C TYR A 292 -3.51 -23.64 -15.13
N ALA A 293 -4.46 -23.16 -15.92
CA ALA A 293 -5.03 -23.98 -16.97
C ALA A 293 -4.00 -23.96 -18.11
N ALA A 294 -3.27 -25.05 -18.29
CA ALA A 294 -2.51 -25.24 -19.51
C ALA A 294 -3.50 -25.10 -20.68
N PRO A 295 -3.25 -24.26 -21.69
CA PRO A 295 -4.02 -24.32 -22.93
C PRO A 295 -3.91 -25.76 -23.43
N GLN A 296 -5.02 -26.50 -23.44
CA GLN A 296 -5.06 -27.81 -24.07
C GLN A 296 -4.60 -27.60 -25.51
N SER A 297 -3.51 -28.26 -25.89
CA SER A 297 -3.03 -28.11 -27.26
C SER A 297 -4.07 -28.78 -28.17
N ALA A 298 -4.39 -28.17 -29.31
CA ALA A 298 -5.27 -28.78 -30.30
C ALA A 298 -4.76 -30.18 -30.74
N THR A 299 -3.47 -30.46 -30.52
CA THR A 299 -2.85 -31.77 -30.72
C THR A 299 -3.31 -32.80 -29.67
N ASP A 300 -3.44 -32.44 -28.39
CA ASP A 300 -3.96 -33.35 -27.36
C ASP A 300 -5.44 -33.68 -27.62
N GLU A 301 -6.22 -32.71 -28.07
CA GLU A 301 -7.62 -32.90 -28.47
C GLU A 301 -7.73 -33.83 -29.69
N TYR A 302 -6.90 -33.61 -30.72
CA TYR A 302 -6.86 -34.48 -31.90
C TYR A 302 -6.33 -35.89 -31.61
N THR A 303 -5.42 -36.04 -30.65
CA THR A 303 -4.84 -37.33 -30.25
C THR A 303 -5.84 -38.13 -29.43
N ASP A 304 -6.60 -37.49 -28.53
CA ASP A 304 -7.70 -38.15 -27.79
C ASP A 304 -8.83 -38.58 -28.74
N TYR A 305 -9.17 -37.75 -29.74
CA TYR A 305 -10.10 -38.15 -30.82
C TYR A 305 -9.60 -39.36 -31.63
N ALA A 306 -8.30 -39.47 -31.87
CA ALA A 306 -7.70 -40.56 -32.65
C ALA A 306 -7.52 -41.85 -31.83
N GLU A 307 -7.24 -41.75 -30.52
CA GLU A 307 -7.11 -42.91 -29.62
C GLU A 307 -8.45 -43.42 -29.10
N ASN A 308 -9.47 -42.56 -28.95
CA ASN A 308 -10.79 -42.91 -28.43
C ASN A 308 -11.94 -42.40 -29.34
N PRO A 309 -12.06 -42.88 -30.60
CA PRO A 309 -13.11 -42.44 -31.52
C PRO A 309 -14.54 -42.74 -31.00
N ASP A 310 -14.72 -43.83 -30.25
CA ASP A 310 -16.03 -44.27 -29.73
C ASP A 310 -16.57 -43.38 -28.59
N ARG A 311 -15.71 -42.54 -27.99
CA ARG A 311 -16.09 -41.65 -26.87
C ARG A 311 -17.04 -40.53 -27.31
N TYR A 312 -16.94 -40.11 -28.57
CA TYR A 312 -17.75 -39.02 -29.12
C TYR A 312 -18.91 -39.49 -29.99
N GLU A 313 -18.91 -40.76 -30.40
CA GLU A 313 -19.99 -41.33 -31.22
C GLU A 313 -21.13 -41.95 -30.39
N THR A 314 -20.90 -42.25 -29.11
CA THR A 314 -21.85 -43.04 -28.29
C THR A 314 -22.60 -42.28 -27.20
N GLU A 315 -22.69 -40.94 -27.26
CA GLU A 315 -23.49 -40.16 -26.30
C GLU A 315 -24.78 -39.60 -26.94
N PRO A 316 -25.92 -40.31 -26.79
CA PRO A 316 -27.22 -39.66 -26.93
C PRO A 316 -27.36 -38.60 -25.84
N TYR A 317 -27.99 -37.48 -26.19
CA TYR A 317 -28.34 -36.39 -25.30
C TYR A 317 -29.25 -36.91 -24.16
N GLY A 318 -28.67 -37.40 -23.05
CA GLY A 318 -29.43 -37.98 -21.95
C GLY A 318 -28.56 -38.67 -20.89
N ASP A 319 -28.50 -38.02 -19.71
CA ASP A 319 -28.22 -38.59 -18.39
C ASP A 319 -26.86 -39.31 -18.19
N GLN A 320 -25.80 -38.52 -17.98
CA GLN A 320 -24.51 -39.03 -17.48
C GLN A 320 -24.55 -39.22 -15.96
N SER A 321 -25.03 -40.37 -15.53
CA SER A 321 -24.60 -40.99 -14.28
C SER A 321 -23.30 -41.78 -14.54
N GLY A 322 -22.17 -41.08 -14.52
CA GLY A 322 -20.81 -41.65 -14.66
C GLY A 322 -19.92 -41.20 -13.52
N SER A 323 -19.73 -42.07 -12.53
CA SER A 323 -19.28 -41.74 -11.18
C SER A 323 -17.77 -41.66 -10.93
N ASP A 324 -16.86 -41.94 -11.88
CA ASP A 324 -15.48 -42.27 -11.45
C ASP A 324 -14.32 -41.51 -12.12
N GLN A 325 -14.56 -40.43 -12.88
CA GLN A 325 -13.46 -39.61 -13.43
C GLN A 325 -13.63 -38.07 -13.32
N HIS A 326 -14.72 -37.58 -12.74
CA HIS A 326 -14.91 -36.14 -12.48
C HIS A 326 -14.47 -35.70 -11.07
N GLU A 327 -14.02 -36.60 -10.20
CA GLU A 327 -13.67 -36.26 -8.80
C GLU A 327 -12.36 -35.46 -8.63
N ALA A 328 -11.52 -35.35 -9.67
CA ALA A 328 -10.26 -34.60 -9.58
C ALA A 328 -10.35 -33.12 -10.03
N ALA A 329 -11.47 -32.69 -10.64
CA ALA A 329 -11.55 -31.40 -11.34
C ALA A 329 -12.47 -30.35 -10.70
N GLY A 330 -12.95 -30.57 -9.48
CA GLY A 330 -13.94 -29.64 -8.91
C GLY A 330 -14.15 -29.80 -7.41
N THR A 331 -13.09 -29.73 -6.60
CA THR A 331 -13.32 -29.35 -5.21
C THR A 331 -13.94 -27.95 -5.24
N PRO A 332 -15.14 -27.71 -4.67
CA PRO A 332 -15.70 -26.38 -4.61
C PRO A 332 -14.69 -25.47 -3.94
N LEU A 333 -14.10 -24.56 -4.74
CA LEU A 333 -13.13 -23.61 -4.25
C LEU A 333 -13.83 -22.75 -3.21
N ASP A 334 -13.43 -22.89 -1.96
CA ASP A 334 -13.96 -22.09 -0.86
C ASP A 334 -13.57 -20.62 -1.11
N ALA A 335 -14.51 -19.88 -1.69
CA ALA A 335 -14.34 -18.47 -2.05
C ALA A 335 -14.00 -17.62 -0.82
N GLU A 336 -14.49 -18.00 0.37
CA GLU A 336 -14.19 -17.29 1.61
C GLU A 336 -12.74 -17.53 2.05
N ALA A 337 -12.25 -18.76 1.95
CA ALA A 337 -10.86 -19.10 2.24
C ALA A 337 -9.89 -18.39 1.27
N ILE A 338 -10.20 -18.39 -0.03
CA ILE A 338 -9.40 -17.69 -1.05
C ILE A 338 -9.42 -16.17 -0.80
N ALA A 339 -10.57 -15.59 -0.47
CA ALA A 339 -10.67 -14.18 -0.14
C ALA A 339 -9.87 -13.82 1.13
N ALA A 340 -9.90 -14.67 2.17
CA ALA A 340 -9.10 -14.48 3.38
C ALA A 340 -7.60 -14.56 3.08
N GLN A 341 -7.20 -15.50 2.22
CA GLN A 341 -5.82 -15.69 1.78
C GLN A 341 -5.32 -14.49 0.95
N ALA A 342 -6.14 -13.98 0.05
CA ALA A 342 -5.85 -12.78 -0.73
C ALA A 342 -5.73 -11.52 0.14
N ARG A 343 -6.63 -11.34 1.12
CA ARG A 343 -6.53 -10.24 2.10
C ARG A 343 -5.21 -10.29 2.87
N ARG A 344 -4.82 -11.48 3.34
CA ARG A 344 -3.54 -11.66 4.04
C ARG A 344 -2.33 -11.37 3.16
N GLY A 345 -2.36 -11.77 1.89
CA GLY A 345 -1.35 -11.38 0.91
C GLY A 345 -1.28 -9.86 0.70
N HIS A 346 -2.43 -9.17 0.68
CA HIS A 346 -2.44 -7.72 0.56
C HIS A 346 -1.85 -7.02 1.79
N GLU A 347 -2.17 -7.50 3.00
CA GLU A 347 -1.61 -6.99 4.26
C GLU A 347 -0.09 -7.23 4.36
N MET A 348 0.38 -8.43 4.00
CA MET A 348 1.81 -8.76 3.95
C MET A 348 2.55 -7.88 2.93
N LEU A 349 1.96 -7.66 1.76
CA LEU A 349 2.53 -6.78 0.73
C LEU A 349 2.64 -5.34 1.26
N LEU A 350 1.58 -4.82 1.89
CA LEU A 350 1.60 -3.49 2.50
C LEU A 350 2.70 -3.37 3.57
N GLY A 351 2.86 -4.39 4.41
CA GLY A 351 3.91 -4.43 5.42
C GLY A 351 5.31 -4.44 4.83
N LEU A 352 5.56 -5.28 3.82
CA LEU A 352 6.86 -5.33 3.14
C LEU A 352 7.18 -4.03 2.39
N VAL A 353 6.20 -3.42 1.72
CA VAL A 353 6.35 -2.11 1.07
C VAL A 353 6.66 -1.04 2.11
N GLY A 354 5.93 -1.03 3.23
CA GLY A 354 6.19 -0.16 4.37
C GLY A 354 7.59 -0.34 4.95
N GLY A 355 8.06 -1.58 5.03
CA GLY A 355 9.40 -1.90 5.48
C GLY A 355 10.48 -1.35 4.55
N CYS A 356 10.38 -1.62 3.25
CA CYS A 356 11.32 -1.06 2.25
C CYS A 356 11.30 0.46 2.23
N ALA A 357 10.11 1.06 2.32
CA ALA A 357 9.92 2.51 2.38
C ALA A 357 10.64 3.12 3.60
N ALA A 358 10.49 2.52 4.79
CA ALA A 358 11.17 2.99 5.98
C ALA A 358 12.70 2.80 5.91
N VAL A 359 13.20 1.70 5.34
CA VAL A 359 14.64 1.50 5.09
C VAL A 359 15.19 2.54 4.12
N ALA A 360 14.44 2.86 3.05
CA ALA A 360 14.83 3.89 2.09
C ALA A 360 14.90 5.28 2.74
N VAL A 361 13.91 5.63 3.57
CA VAL A 361 13.89 6.89 4.34
C VAL A 361 15.06 6.96 5.33
N ALA A 362 15.30 5.90 6.10
CA ALA A 362 16.42 5.84 7.05
C ALA A 362 17.78 5.95 6.34
N SER A 363 17.95 5.27 5.20
CA SER A 363 19.17 5.35 4.40
C SER A 363 19.35 6.76 3.82
N ALA A 364 18.28 7.38 3.29
CA ALA A 364 18.31 8.74 2.78
C ALA A 364 18.61 9.77 3.89
N ALA A 365 18.16 9.54 5.12
CA ALA A 365 18.52 10.36 6.27
C ALA A 365 20.04 10.33 6.50
N VAL A 366 20.63 9.15 6.63
CA VAL A 366 22.08 9.01 6.85
C VAL A 366 22.88 9.61 5.70
N LEU A 367 22.49 9.34 4.45
CA LEU A 367 23.17 9.83 3.26
C LEU A 367 23.02 11.35 3.07
N GLY A 368 21.83 11.91 3.35
CA GLY A 368 21.54 13.33 3.20
C GLY A 368 22.26 14.21 4.22
N PHE A 369 22.45 13.69 5.43
CA PHE A 369 23.21 14.36 6.50
C PHE A 369 24.73 14.10 6.42
N SER A 370 25.19 13.25 5.50
CA SER A 370 26.62 13.03 5.26
C SER A 370 27.27 14.19 4.51
N ASP A 371 28.59 14.34 4.66
CA ASP A 371 29.40 15.31 3.90
C ASP A 371 29.79 14.81 2.50
N ASN A 372 29.42 13.58 2.15
CA ASN A 372 29.75 12.99 0.87
C ASN A 372 28.75 13.43 -0.22
N THR A 373 29.23 14.14 -1.23
CA THR A 373 28.45 14.56 -2.40
C THR A 373 27.77 13.38 -3.11
N TRP A 374 28.47 12.25 -3.27
CA TRP A 374 27.89 11.04 -3.86
C TRP A 374 26.78 10.45 -2.99
N GLY A 375 26.91 10.58 -1.67
CA GLY A 375 25.89 10.16 -0.71
C GLY A 375 24.62 10.98 -0.87
N ARG A 376 24.75 12.31 -0.95
CA ARG A 376 23.62 13.23 -1.20
C ARG A 376 22.93 12.97 -2.54
N LEU A 377 23.69 12.67 -3.60
CA LEU A 377 23.13 12.27 -4.90
C LEU A 377 22.39 10.92 -4.82
N LEU A 378 22.93 9.94 -4.09
CA LEU A 378 22.28 8.66 -3.87
C LEU A 378 20.98 8.82 -3.05
N ALA A 379 20.96 9.71 -2.06
CA ALA A 379 19.74 10.06 -1.31
C ALA A 379 18.67 10.67 -2.22
N LEU A 380 19.06 11.56 -3.13
CA LEU A 380 18.16 12.14 -4.13
C LEU A 380 17.59 11.06 -5.05
N ALA A 381 18.46 10.20 -5.60
CA ALA A 381 18.06 9.09 -6.45
C ALA A 381 17.14 8.11 -5.72
N THR A 382 17.37 7.87 -4.43
CA THR A 382 16.52 7.04 -3.57
C THR A 382 15.12 7.61 -3.41
N GLY A 383 15.02 8.92 -3.12
CA GLY A 383 13.74 9.61 -3.01
C GLY A 383 12.96 9.62 -4.34
N LEU A 384 13.63 9.95 -5.44
CA LEU A 384 13.03 9.92 -6.78
C LEU A 384 12.58 8.52 -7.18
N ALA A 385 13.41 7.49 -6.93
CA ALA A 385 13.06 6.11 -7.20
C ALA A 385 11.79 5.70 -6.45
N MET A 386 11.65 6.05 -5.17
CA MET A 386 10.44 5.74 -4.40
C MET A 386 9.19 6.45 -4.92
N LEU A 387 9.31 7.72 -5.34
CA LEU A 387 8.20 8.45 -5.97
C LEU A 387 7.75 7.80 -7.28
N LEU A 388 8.71 7.38 -8.12
CA LEU A 388 8.42 6.76 -9.42
C LEU A 388 7.82 5.36 -9.22
N ARG A 389 8.38 4.58 -8.28
CA ARG A 389 7.91 3.23 -7.92
C ARG A 389 6.50 3.20 -7.34
N ALA A 390 5.96 4.33 -6.86
CA ALA A 390 4.56 4.40 -6.45
C ALA A 390 3.59 3.93 -7.55
N ARG A 391 3.99 4.04 -8.83
CA ARG A 391 3.23 3.57 -10.01
C ARG A 391 3.12 2.05 -10.14
N LEU A 392 4.01 1.31 -9.49
CA LEU A 392 3.98 -0.16 -9.50
C LEU A 392 2.74 -0.70 -8.77
N PHE A 393 2.19 0.09 -7.84
CA PHE A 393 1.10 -0.32 -6.96
C PHE A 393 -0.24 0.21 -7.44
N ARG A 394 -1.27 -0.63 -7.34
CA ARG A 394 -2.66 -0.23 -7.65
C ARG A 394 -3.45 0.24 -6.43
N TYR A 395 -3.06 -0.18 -5.23
CA TYR A 395 -3.80 0.09 -4.01
C TYR A 395 -3.32 1.34 -3.30
N THR A 396 -4.26 2.18 -2.87
CA THR A 396 -4.00 3.50 -2.27
C THR A 396 -3.02 3.44 -1.11
N SER A 397 -3.12 2.45 -0.22
CA SER A 397 -2.24 2.30 0.94
C SER A 397 -0.77 2.13 0.56
N GLN A 398 -0.49 1.31 -0.46
CA GLN A 398 0.86 1.04 -0.97
C GLN A 398 1.41 2.26 -1.73
N VAL A 399 0.57 2.90 -2.55
CA VAL A 399 0.92 4.11 -3.29
C VAL A 399 1.27 5.24 -2.32
N VAL A 400 0.43 5.50 -1.31
CA VAL A 400 0.66 6.53 -0.28
C VAL A 400 1.93 6.24 0.50
N CYS A 401 2.19 4.97 0.85
CA CYS A 401 3.40 4.59 1.55
C CYS A 401 4.68 4.90 0.72
N ALA A 402 4.70 4.48 -0.54
CA ALA A 402 5.83 4.75 -1.43
C ALA A 402 6.03 6.25 -1.71
N LEU A 403 4.93 6.97 -1.93
CA LEU A 403 4.94 8.41 -2.20
C LEU A 403 5.41 9.20 -0.97
N ALA A 404 4.87 8.90 0.22
CA ALA A 404 5.28 9.54 1.47
C ALA A 404 6.76 9.28 1.77
N ALA A 405 7.26 8.07 1.51
CA ALA A 405 8.66 7.73 1.70
C ALA A 405 9.58 8.49 0.72
N GLY A 406 9.19 8.61 -0.55
CA GLY A 406 9.93 9.39 -1.53
C GLY A 406 10.01 10.88 -1.17
N LEU A 407 8.88 11.47 -0.74
CA LEU A 407 8.84 12.85 -0.24
C LEU A 407 9.67 13.03 1.03
N ALA A 408 9.57 12.12 1.99
CA ALA A 408 10.34 12.18 3.23
C ALA A 408 11.85 12.07 2.97
N ALA A 409 12.29 11.18 2.08
CA ALA A 409 13.69 11.05 1.68
C ALA A 409 14.24 12.35 1.06
N ILE A 410 13.48 12.99 0.17
CA ILE A 410 13.85 14.28 -0.43
C ILE A 410 13.87 15.39 0.63
N ALA A 411 12.88 15.43 1.52
CA ALA A 411 12.83 16.40 2.60
C ALA A 411 14.03 16.28 3.56
N LEU A 412 14.42 15.05 3.92
CA LEU A 412 15.58 14.77 4.77
C LEU A 412 16.89 15.12 4.07
N LEU A 413 17.01 14.91 2.76
CA LEU A 413 18.15 15.38 1.97
C LEU A 413 18.25 16.91 2.01
N ILE A 414 17.14 17.62 1.74
CA ILE A 414 17.11 19.09 1.76
C ILE A 414 17.47 19.59 3.16
N LEU A 415 16.92 18.97 4.20
CA LEU A 415 17.21 19.32 5.58
C LEU A 415 18.67 19.09 5.95
N GLY A 416 19.26 17.94 5.57
CA GLY A 416 20.68 17.65 5.77
C GLY A 416 21.58 18.67 5.07
N MET A 417 21.26 19.03 3.82
CA MET A 417 21.98 20.10 3.12
C MET A 417 21.77 21.48 3.73
N ALA A 418 20.62 21.78 4.32
CA ALA A 418 20.37 23.07 4.96
C ALA A 418 21.10 23.21 6.30
N LEU A 419 21.11 22.15 7.12
CA LEU A 419 21.66 22.17 8.48
C LEU A 419 23.18 21.97 8.52
N HIS A 420 23.77 21.25 7.54
CA HIS A 420 25.20 20.98 7.49
C HIS A 420 25.85 21.59 6.23
N PRO A 421 26.19 22.91 6.28
CA PRO A 421 27.03 23.52 5.25
C PRO A 421 28.45 22.94 5.25
N PRO A 422 29.15 22.97 4.10
CA PRO A 422 30.50 22.43 3.97
C PRO A 422 31.45 23.23 4.84
N VAL A 423 32.42 22.56 5.46
CA VAL A 423 33.38 23.16 6.39
C VAL A 423 34.14 24.30 5.71
N ASP A 424 34.54 24.13 4.45
CA ASP A 424 35.29 25.14 3.68
C ASP A 424 34.55 26.49 3.58
N LEU A 425 33.22 26.46 3.44
CA LEU A 425 32.39 27.68 3.37
C LEU A 425 32.21 28.34 4.74
N LEU A 426 32.16 27.53 5.81
CA LEU A 426 32.14 27.99 7.19
C LEU A 426 33.49 28.62 7.57
N GLU A 427 34.60 28.02 7.16
CA GLU A 427 35.95 28.56 7.37
C GLU A 427 36.13 29.89 6.65
N ALA A 428 35.75 29.98 5.38
CA ALA A 428 35.78 31.25 4.63
C ALA A 428 34.92 32.34 5.31
N LEU A 429 33.75 31.99 5.83
CA LEU A 429 32.90 32.92 6.57
C LEU A 429 33.55 33.40 7.88
N VAL A 430 34.12 32.47 8.66
CA VAL A 430 34.64 32.77 10.00
C VAL A 430 36.01 33.44 9.95
N LEU A 431 36.88 33.00 9.05
CA LEU A 431 38.26 33.45 8.94
C LEU A 431 38.41 34.65 8.00
N GLU A 432 37.77 34.59 6.83
CA GLU A 432 37.93 35.59 5.76
C GLU A 432 36.80 36.62 5.74
N GLN A 433 35.75 36.43 6.56
CA GLN A 433 34.49 37.19 6.51
C GLN A 433 33.80 37.16 5.13
N ASP A 434 34.16 36.21 4.25
CA ASP A 434 33.55 36.08 2.93
C ASP A 434 32.25 35.27 2.99
N ARG A 435 31.18 35.87 2.50
CA ARG A 435 29.83 35.27 2.43
C ARG A 435 29.46 34.78 1.03
N SER A 436 30.27 35.10 0.02
CA SER A 436 29.94 34.89 -1.39
C SER A 436 29.56 33.43 -1.72
N GLY A 437 30.31 32.46 -1.17
CA GLY A 437 30.06 31.04 -1.39
C GLY A 437 28.78 30.52 -0.70
N LEU A 438 28.46 31.04 0.49
CA LEU A 438 27.21 30.69 1.20
C LEU A 438 25.99 31.32 0.52
N ASP A 439 26.12 32.55 0.02
CA ASP A 439 25.06 33.22 -0.73
C ASP A 439 24.76 32.47 -2.02
N LEU A 440 25.78 32.07 -2.79
CA LEU A 440 25.61 31.26 -4.00
C LEU A 440 24.95 29.91 -3.71
N ARG A 441 25.38 29.21 -2.66
CA ARG A 441 24.75 27.95 -2.20
C ARG A 441 23.28 28.18 -1.86
N THR A 442 22.97 29.25 -1.12
CA THR A 442 21.61 29.57 -0.70
C THR A 442 20.71 29.88 -1.89
N ILE A 443 21.21 30.65 -2.86
CA ILE A 443 20.49 30.97 -4.10
C ILE A 443 20.18 29.69 -4.88
N TRP A 444 21.17 28.83 -5.12
CA TRP A 444 20.97 27.61 -5.88
C TRP A 444 20.06 26.60 -5.14
N LEU A 445 20.24 26.39 -3.83
CA LEU A 445 19.39 25.51 -3.04
C LEU A 445 17.93 25.99 -3.03
N THR A 446 17.71 27.29 -2.83
CA THR A 446 16.37 27.89 -2.83
C THR A 446 15.72 27.75 -4.21
N ALA A 447 16.47 28.02 -5.29
CA ALA A 447 15.97 27.85 -6.65
C ALA A 447 15.62 26.39 -6.95
N ALA A 448 16.45 25.43 -6.55
CA ALA A 448 16.21 24.00 -6.74
C ALA A 448 14.96 23.52 -5.98
N VAL A 449 14.82 23.91 -4.72
CA VAL A 449 13.65 23.57 -3.89
C VAL A 449 12.37 24.22 -4.45
N ALA A 450 12.42 25.49 -4.83
CA ALA A 450 11.28 26.19 -5.42
C ALA A 450 10.86 25.55 -6.76
N ALA A 451 11.82 25.18 -7.61
CA ALA A 451 11.56 24.48 -8.86
C ALA A 451 10.92 23.10 -8.62
N GLY A 452 11.43 22.34 -7.65
CA GLY A 452 10.85 21.06 -7.24
C GLY A 452 9.41 21.19 -6.71
N ALA A 453 9.15 22.19 -5.86
CA ALA A 453 7.82 22.48 -5.34
C ALA A 453 6.85 22.90 -6.45
N ALA A 454 7.29 23.77 -7.37
CA ALA A 454 6.49 24.18 -8.53
C ALA A 454 6.17 23.00 -9.46
N LEU A 455 7.12 22.10 -9.67
CA LEU A 455 6.91 20.87 -10.44
C LEU A 455 5.86 19.96 -9.78
N LEU A 456 6.01 19.68 -8.48
CA LEU A 456 5.05 18.85 -7.74
C LEU A 456 3.65 19.48 -7.72
N ALA A 457 3.55 20.79 -7.52
CA ALA A 457 2.28 21.52 -7.58
C ALA A 457 1.65 21.46 -8.98
N GLY A 458 2.45 21.67 -10.03
CA GLY A 458 2.00 21.55 -11.42
C GLY A 458 1.46 20.15 -11.74
N ILE A 459 2.19 19.10 -11.34
CA ILE A 459 1.76 17.69 -11.45
C ILE A 459 0.42 17.49 -10.73
N ALA A 460 0.32 17.92 -9.47
CA ALA A 460 -0.88 17.74 -8.65
C ALA A 460 -2.12 18.47 -9.20
N LEU A 461 -1.95 19.65 -9.80
CA LEU A 461 -3.07 20.45 -10.32
C LEU A 461 -3.48 20.07 -11.75
N VAL A 462 -2.53 19.64 -12.59
CA VAL A 462 -2.78 19.41 -14.03
C VAL A 462 -3.13 17.97 -14.35
N ILE A 463 -2.43 16.99 -13.76
CA ILE A 463 -2.57 15.58 -14.16
C ILE A 463 -3.97 15.02 -13.85
N PRO A 464 -4.59 15.27 -12.68
CA PRO A 464 -5.91 14.70 -12.38
C PRO A 464 -7.01 15.19 -13.33
N SER A 465 -6.89 16.42 -13.87
CA SER A 465 -7.92 17.03 -14.71
C SER A 465 -7.73 16.74 -16.20
N LYS A 466 -6.48 16.69 -16.68
CA LYS A 466 -6.16 16.53 -18.12
C LYS A 466 -5.68 15.13 -18.49
N GLY A 467 -5.31 14.31 -17.51
CA GLY A 467 -4.62 13.05 -17.73
C GLY A 467 -3.17 13.23 -18.21
N LEU A 468 -2.44 12.13 -18.33
CA LEU A 468 -1.08 12.10 -18.87
C LEU A 468 -1.13 11.71 -20.35
N SER A 469 -0.48 12.49 -21.22
CA SER A 469 -0.33 12.11 -22.62
C SER A 469 0.63 10.91 -22.77
N PRO A 470 0.51 10.10 -23.84
CA PRO A 470 1.41 8.95 -24.05
C PRO A 470 2.90 9.32 -24.06
N PHE A 471 3.23 10.51 -24.57
CA PHE A 471 4.59 11.04 -24.55
C PHE A 471 5.13 11.20 -23.12
N TRP A 472 4.35 11.84 -22.23
CA TRP A 472 4.75 12.05 -20.84
C TRP A 472 4.77 10.75 -20.04
N GLY A 473 3.89 9.79 -20.36
CA GLY A 473 3.96 8.42 -19.85
C GLY A 473 5.32 7.79 -20.18
N ARG A 474 5.69 7.77 -21.46
CA ARG A 474 6.93 7.16 -21.93
C ARG A 474 8.18 7.86 -21.41
N LEU A 475 8.19 9.19 -21.35
CA LEU A 475 9.30 9.95 -20.80
C LEU A 475 9.54 9.60 -19.33
N LEU A 476 8.46 9.39 -18.56
CA LEU A 476 8.59 9.01 -17.17
C LEU A 476 9.11 7.57 -17.02
N ASP A 477 8.67 6.64 -17.86
CA ASP A 477 9.22 5.27 -17.87
C ASP A 477 10.74 5.28 -18.12
N LEU A 478 11.21 6.12 -19.07
CA LEU A 478 12.64 6.30 -19.33
C LEU A 478 13.36 6.96 -18.15
N THR A 479 12.73 7.94 -17.51
CA THR A 479 13.26 8.61 -16.32
C THR A 479 13.38 7.65 -15.14
N GLU A 480 12.38 6.80 -14.93
CA GLU A 480 12.41 5.74 -13.91
C GLU A 480 13.54 4.75 -14.18
N ALA A 481 13.68 4.27 -15.41
CA ALA A 481 14.78 3.38 -15.79
C ALA A 481 16.15 4.04 -15.54
N ALA A 482 16.32 5.31 -15.91
CA ALA A 482 17.56 6.05 -15.69
C ALA A 482 17.87 6.25 -14.20
N VAL A 483 16.88 6.62 -13.39
CA VAL A 483 17.04 6.78 -11.94
C VAL A 483 17.41 5.46 -11.28
N LEU A 484 16.71 4.36 -11.61
CA LEU A 484 17.02 3.04 -11.07
C LEU A 484 18.41 2.55 -11.47
N LEU A 485 18.80 2.76 -12.73
CA LEU A 485 20.14 2.39 -13.21
C LEU A 485 21.24 3.21 -12.54
N SER A 486 20.96 4.47 -12.17
CA SER A 486 21.93 5.35 -11.50
C SER A 486 22.27 4.94 -10.06
N LEU A 487 21.42 4.14 -9.41
CA LEU A 487 21.63 3.72 -8.01
C LEU A 487 22.92 2.92 -7.84
N VAL A 488 23.22 2.01 -8.77
CA VAL A 488 24.43 1.17 -8.71
C VAL A 488 25.72 1.99 -8.82
N PRO A 489 25.95 2.81 -9.86
CA PRO A 489 27.17 3.60 -9.95
C PRO A 489 27.30 4.63 -8.82
N LEU A 490 26.19 5.24 -8.37
CA LEU A 490 26.24 6.14 -7.20
C LEU A 490 26.66 5.39 -5.93
N THR A 491 26.16 4.18 -5.72
CA THR A 491 26.58 3.33 -4.59
C THR A 491 28.07 3.02 -4.66
N LEU A 492 28.59 2.64 -5.83
CA LEU A 492 30.02 2.38 -6.03
C LEU A 492 30.88 3.63 -5.79
N ALA A 493 30.37 4.81 -6.15
CA ALA A 493 31.03 6.08 -5.86
C ALA A 493 31.09 6.38 -4.36
N VAL A 494 30.00 6.14 -3.63
CA VAL A 494 29.97 6.30 -2.16
C VAL A 494 30.92 5.32 -1.47
N LEU A 495 31.09 4.12 -2.01
CA LEU A 495 31.98 3.08 -1.47
C LEU A 495 33.45 3.26 -1.88
N ASP A 496 33.83 4.38 -2.50
CA ASP A 496 35.19 4.68 -2.96
C ASP A 496 35.77 3.62 -3.93
N VAL A 497 34.91 2.90 -4.65
CA VAL A 497 35.37 1.84 -5.57
C VAL A 497 36.13 2.44 -6.75
N TYR A 498 35.65 3.57 -7.29
CA TYR A 498 36.31 4.24 -8.42
C TYR A 498 37.67 4.83 -8.07
N SER A 499 37.82 5.41 -6.87
CA SER A 499 39.09 5.96 -6.40
C SER A 499 40.11 4.84 -6.16
N ARG A 500 39.70 3.72 -5.56
CA ARG A 500 40.53 2.51 -5.41
C ARG A 500 40.95 1.92 -6.76
N ALA A 501 40.02 1.80 -7.71
CA ALA A 501 40.33 1.29 -9.04
C ALA A 501 41.33 2.18 -9.79
N ARG A 502 41.18 3.51 -9.70
CA ARG A 502 42.12 4.46 -10.29
C ARG A 502 43.51 4.37 -9.66
N ALA A 503 43.59 4.22 -8.34
CA ALA A 503 44.84 4.07 -7.60
C ALA A 503 45.62 2.78 -7.92
N LEU A 504 44.96 1.73 -8.43
CA LEU A 504 45.62 0.51 -8.88
C LEU A 504 46.27 0.65 -10.26
N THR A 505 45.87 1.66 -11.04
CA THR A 505 46.37 1.91 -12.40
C THR A 505 47.37 3.06 -12.51
N SER A 506 47.52 3.85 -11.45
CA SER A 506 48.54 4.90 -11.28
C SER A 506 49.72 4.36 -10.50
#